data_AF-A0A1F9KL22-F1
#
_entry.id   AF-A0A1F9KL22-F1
#
_cell.length_a   1.000
_cell.length_b   1.000
_cell.length_c   1.000
_cell.angle_alpha   90.00
_cell.angle_beta   90.00
_cell.angle_gamma   90.00
#
_symmetry.space_group_name_H-M   'P 1'
#
loop_
_entity.id
_entity.type
_entity.pdbx_description
1 polymer ?
#
loop_
_entity_poly.entity_id
_entity_poly.type
_entity_poly.pdbx_seq_one_letter_code
_entity_poly.pdbx_strand_id
1 'polypeptide(L)' 'MAITSNLRYAGLPGNVRIRKGEANLPKTCIVNVTQIQTVDRAYLLDKIGVLPHRMLRQVWEGIKLVTEVE' A
#
# COMPACT_ATOMS: atom_id res chain seq x y z
N MET A 1 -0.03 -7.10 -2.39
CA MET A 1 0.49 -5.71 -2.45
C MET A 1 1.48 -5.54 -1.33
N ALA A 2 2.65 -4.97 -1.60
CA ALA A 2 3.70 -4.81 -0.60
C ALA A 2 3.61 -3.45 0.12
N ILE A 3 3.98 -3.43 1.40
CA ILE A 3 4.22 -2.20 2.17
C ILE A 3 5.71 -2.16 2.51
N THR A 4 6.38 -1.05 2.22
CA THR A 4 7.82 -0.91 2.44
C THR A 4 8.15 0.39 3.16
N SER A 5 9.14 0.37 4.06
CA SER A 5 9.67 1.60 4.65
C SER A 5 10.71 2.29 3.78
N ASN A 6 10.99 1.75 2.59
CA ASN A 6 11.92 2.37 1.67
C ASN A 6 11.23 3.55 0.95
N LEU A 7 11.51 4.76 1.43
CA LEU A 7 10.82 5.97 0.97
C LEU A 7 11.17 6.37 -0.47
N ARG A 8 12.17 5.74 -1.11
CA ARG A 8 12.51 5.99 -2.53
C ARG A 8 11.34 5.71 -3.47
N TYR A 9 10.42 4.82 -3.07
CA TYR A 9 9.26 4.44 -3.86
C TYR A 9 8.12 5.48 -3.80
N ALA A 10 8.24 6.51 -2.96
CA ALA A 10 7.17 7.48 -2.75
C ALA A 10 6.84 8.33 -3.99
N GLY A 11 7.81 8.51 -4.88
CA GLY A 11 7.64 9.30 -6.11
C GLY A 11 7.13 8.49 -7.31
N LEU A 12 6.93 7.18 -7.15
CA LEU A 12 6.42 6.37 -8.25
C LEU A 12 4.91 6.57 -8.42
N PRO A 13 4.40 6.52 -9.66
CA PRO A 13 2.98 6.67 -9.95
C PRO A 13 2.11 5.72 -9.12
N GLY A 14 1.02 6.24 -8.56
CA GLY A 14 0.04 5.48 -7.81
C GLY A 14 0.47 5.04 -6.40
N ASN A 15 1.75 5.18 -6.02
CA ASN A 15 2.19 4.79 -4.68
C ASN A 15 1.66 5.74 -3.60
N VAL A 16 1.29 5.17 -2.45
CA VAL A 16 0.65 5.92 -1.35
C VAL A 16 1.56 5.95 -0.13
N ARG A 17 1.84 7.14 0.40
CA ARG A 17 2.60 7.31 1.64
C ARG A 17 1.69 7.14 2.86
N ILE A 18 2.10 6.27 3.78
CA ILE A 18 1.52 6.10 5.11
C ILE A 18 2.44 6.76 6.13
N ARG A 19 1.96 7.77 6.85
CA ARG A 19 2.76 8.36 7.93
C ARG A 19 2.81 7.40 9.12
N LYS A 20 3.89 7.52 9.91
CA LYS A 20 4.01 6.80 11.20
C LYS A 20 2.71 6.96 12.02
N GLY A 21 2.15 5.84 12.46
CA GLY A 21 0.92 5.79 13.27
C GLY A 21 -0.41 5.76 12.49
N GLU A 22 -0.49 6.18 11.22
CA GLU A 22 -1.78 6.27 10.50
C GLU A 22 -2.44 4.90 10.21
N ALA A 23 -1.67 3.82 10.23
CA ALA A 23 -2.13 2.45 9.99
C ALA A 23 -1.57 1.45 11.00
N ASN A 24 -1.32 1.91 12.24
CA ASN A 24 -0.59 1.17 13.28
C ASN A 24 0.84 0.78 12.85
N LEU A 25 1.43 1.51 11.90
CA LEU A 25 2.80 1.26 11.45
C LEU A 25 3.80 2.05 12.29
N PRO A 26 4.90 1.42 12.75
CA PRO A 26 5.87 2.04 13.67
C PRO A 26 6.74 3.11 13.01
N LYS A 27 6.70 3.21 11.68
CA LYS A 27 7.45 4.17 10.86
C LYS A 27 6.66 4.53 9.61
N THR A 28 7.09 5.60 8.94
CA THR A 28 6.55 5.99 7.64
C THR A 28 6.85 4.90 6.61
N CYS A 29 5.82 4.51 5.86
CA CYS A 29 5.89 3.46 4.86
C CYS A 29 5.23 3.92 3.55
N ILE A 30 5.49 3.18 2.47
CA ILE A 30 4.90 3.34 1.15
C ILE A 30 4.12 2.07 0.84
N VAL A 31 2.87 2.23 0.45
CA VAL A 31 2.10 1.20 -0.23
C VAL A 31 2.58 1.15 -1.68
N ASN A 32 3.16 0.01 -2.08
CA ASN A 32 3.68 -0.18 -3.42
C ASN A 32 2.62 -0.82 -4.32
N VAL A 33 1.94 0.00 -5.12
CA VAL A 33 0.83 -0.46 -5.97
C VAL A 33 1.31 -1.15 -7.24
N THR A 34 2.58 -1.00 -7.62
CA THR A 34 3.15 -1.74 -8.76
C THR A 34 3.57 -3.16 -8.41
N GLN A 35 3.55 -3.53 -7.12
CA GLN A 35 3.89 -4.87 -6.62
C GLN A 35 2.66 -5.57 -6.02
N ILE A 36 1.63 -5.74 -6.84
CA ILE A 36 0.44 -6.53 -6.51
C ILE A 36 0.74 -8.01 -6.75
N GLN A 37 0.34 -8.85 -5.81
CA GLN A 37 0.58 -10.29 -5.84
C GLN A 37 -0.62 -10.98 -5.21
N THR A 38 -1.03 -12.11 -5.81
CA THR A 38 -1.98 -13.05 -5.21
C THR A 38 -1.23 -13.91 -4.20
N VAL A 39 -1.77 -14.05 -3.00
CA VAL A 39 -1.18 -14.87 -1.93
C VAL A 39 -2.22 -15.85 -1.40
N ASP A 40 -1.79 -17.05 -1.03
CA ASP A 40 -2.64 -17.99 -0.30
C ASP A 40 -2.95 -17.45 1.10
N ARG A 41 -4.18 -17.70 1.59
CA ARG A 41 -4.60 -17.25 2.93
C ARG A 41 -3.76 -17.86 4.04
N ALA A 42 -3.18 -19.05 3.85
CA ALA A 42 -2.29 -19.70 4.80
C ALA A 42 -1.00 -18.91 5.07
N TYR A 43 -0.61 -17.98 4.18
CA TYR A 43 0.54 -17.09 4.40
C TYR A 43 0.20 -15.83 5.21
N LEU A 44 -1.09 -15.59 5.51
CA LEU A 44 -1.48 -14.46 6.36
C LEU A 44 -1.28 -14.81 7.83
N LEU A 45 -0.46 -14.01 8.49
CA LEU A 45 -0.23 -14.07 9.94
C LEU A 45 -1.21 -13.11 10.65
N ASP A 46 -0.74 -12.42 11.67
CA ASP A 46 -1.54 -11.50 12.46
C ASP A 46 -1.97 -10.25 11.68
N LYS A 47 -3.19 -9.79 11.97
CA LYS A 47 -3.68 -8.49 11.51
C LYS A 47 -2.96 -7.37 12.28
N ILE A 48 -2.09 -6.63 11.59
CA ILE A 48 -1.33 -5.53 12.21
C ILE A 48 -2.09 -4.20 12.28
N GLY A 49 -3.17 -4.01 11.51
CA GLY A 49 -3.87 -2.73 11.47
C GLY A 49 -4.96 -2.64 10.40
N VAL A 50 -5.48 -1.43 10.19
CA VAL A 50 -6.46 -1.10 9.15
C VAL A 50 -6.07 0.25 8.54
N LEU A 51 -6.11 0.33 7.21
CA LEU A 51 -5.93 1.61 6.52
C LEU A 51 -7.21 2.46 6.64
N PRO A 52 -7.10 3.77 6.98
CA PRO A 52 -8.24 4.68 6.92
C PRO A 52 -8.87 4.70 5.52
N HIS A 53 -10.19 4.84 5.43
CA HIS A 53 -10.92 4.85 4.14
C HIS A 53 -10.36 5.83 3.11
N ARG A 54 -9.88 7.01 3.55
CA ARG A 54 -9.24 7.99 2.65
C ARG A 54 -8.02 7.41 1.94
N MET A 55 -7.23 6.60 2.64
CA MET A 55 -6.01 6.01 2.11
C MET A 55 -6.33 4.81 1.23
N LEU A 56 -7.32 4.00 1.62
CA LEU A 56 -7.77 2.89 0.78
C LEU A 56 -8.26 3.37 -0.59
N ARG A 57 -8.96 4.52 -0.65
CA ARG A 57 -9.32 5.15 -1.92
C ARG A 57 -8.10 5.58 -2.75
N GLN A 58 -7.09 6.19 -2.13
CA GLN A 58 -5.85 6.54 -2.84
C GLN A 58 -5.13 5.32 -3.39
N VAL A 59 -5.11 4.22 -2.62
CA VAL A 59 -4.54 2.96 -3.07
C VAL A 59 -5.33 2.42 -4.26
N TRP A 60 -6.66 2.47 -4.21
CA TRP A 60 -7.52 2.01 -5.31
C TRP A 60 -7.28 2.80 -6.60
N GLU A 61 -7.23 4.13 -6.53
CA GLU A 61 -6.92 4.97 -7.70
C GLU A 61 -5.49 4.72 -8.20
N GLY A 62 -4.54 4.46 -7.31
CA GLY A 62 -3.19 4.07 -7.67
C GLY A 62 -3.10 2.73 -8.39
N ILE A 63 -3.95 1.76 -8.02
CA ILE A 63 -4.04 0.47 -8.72
C ILE A 63 -4.58 0.68 -10.13
N LYS A 64 -5.71 1.38 -10.28
CA LYS A 64 -6.29 1.66 -11.59
C LYS A 64 -5.28 2.29 -12.54
N LEU A 65 -4.56 3.30 -12.05
CA LEU A 65 -3.53 4.00 -12.81
C LEU A 65 -2.46 3.06 -13.41
N VAL A 66 -2.14 1.94 -12.75
CA VAL A 66 -1.07 1.03 -13.18
C VAL A 66 -1.57 -0.27 -13.81
N THR A 67 -2.88 -0.52 -13.78
CA THR A 67 -3.46 -1.76 -14.33
C THR A 67 -4.48 -1.53 -15.45
N GLU A 68 -5.14 -0.39 -15.48
CA GLU A 68 -6.10 -0.05 -16.52
C GLU A 68 -5.34 0.65 -17.66
N VAL A 69 -5.56 0.17 -18.89
CA VAL A 69 -5.08 0.80 -20.12
C VAL A 69 -6.28 1.55 -20.70
N GLU A 70 -6.11 2.81 -21.06
CA GLU A 70 -7.12 3.55 -21.86
C GLU A 70 -7.35 2.89 -23.23
#